data_AF-A0A1Y6M9M9-F1
#
_entry.id   AF-A0A1Y6M9M9-F1
#
_cell.length_a   1.000
_cell.length_b   1.000
_cell.length_c   1.000
_cell.angle_alpha   90.00
_cell.angle_beta   90.00
_cell.angle_gamma   90.00
#
_symmetry.space_group_name_H-M   'P 1'
#
loop_
_entity.id
_entity.type
_entity.pdbx_description
1 polymer ?
#
loop_
_entity_poly.entity_id
_entity_poly.type
_entity_poly.pdbx_seq_one_letter_code
_entity_poly.pdbx_strand_id
1 'polypeptide(L)' 'MSHMPMNGVYRAVFKANIVMSQSLMKDRYQLRKDDNVITLEKVNVLDQSNYKEAILVGTSTDIYNKVQEIIISIQ' A
#
# COMPACT_ATOMS: atom_id res chain seq x y z
N MET A 1 -5.62 21.10 -3.51
CA MET A 1 -4.63 20.02 -3.38
C MET A 1 -4.67 19.20 -4.66
N SER A 2 -3.51 18.87 -5.25
CA SER A 2 -3.45 18.05 -6.46
C SER A 2 -3.97 16.65 -6.17
N HIS A 3 -4.91 16.19 -7.00
CA HIS A 3 -5.43 14.83 -6.95
C HIS A 3 -4.36 13.88 -7.49
N MET A 4 -3.87 12.94 -6.68
CA MET A 4 -2.94 11.92 -7.16
C MET A 4 -3.66 10.98 -8.13
N PRO A 5 -3.19 10.81 -9.38
CA PRO A 5 -3.77 9.83 -10.29
C PRO A 5 -3.59 8.41 -9.74
N MET A 6 -4.59 7.54 -9.90
CA MET A 6 -4.50 6.16 -9.42
C MET A 6 -3.29 5.39 -9.97
N ASN A 7 -2.86 5.69 -11.19
CA ASN A 7 -1.63 5.11 -11.75
C ASN A 7 -0.38 5.45 -10.91
N GLY A 8 -0.33 6.64 -10.31
CA GLY A 8 0.73 7.01 -9.36
C GLY A 8 0.66 6.20 -8.07
N VAL A 9 -0.54 5.98 -7.54
CA VAL A 9 -0.78 5.15 -6.35
C VAL A 9 -0.35 3.70 -6.58
N TYR A 10 -0.79 3.08 -7.69
CA TYR A 10 -0.39 1.71 -8.03
C TYR A 10 1.13 1.56 -8.16
N ARG A 11 1.80 2.52 -8.81
CA ARG A 11 3.26 2.53 -8.93
C ARG A 11 3.94 2.67 -7.57
N ALA A 12 3.41 3.50 -6.67
CA ALA A 12 3.94 3.64 -5.32
C ALA A 12 3.84 2.33 -4.54
N VAL A 13 2.67 1.68 -4.54
CA VAL A 13 2.45 0.40 -3.84
C VAL A 13 3.37 -0.69 -4.39
N PHE A 14 3.52 -0.76 -5.71
CA PHE A 14 4.44 -1.68 -6.36
C PHE A 14 5.89 -1.46 -5.90
N LYS A 15 6.34 -0.20 -5.86
CA LYS A 15 7.67 0.14 -5.35
C LYS A 15 7.86 -0.25 -3.89
N ALA A 16 6.86 0.00 -3.02
CA ALA A 16 6.91 -0.42 -1.62
C ALA A 16 7.08 -1.93 -1.49
N ASN A 17 6.34 -2.72 -2.26
CA ASN A 17 6.46 -4.17 -2.26
C ASN A 17 7.84 -4.66 -2.76
N ILE A 18 8.47 -3.97 -3.71
CA ILE A 18 9.85 -4.26 -4.11
C ILE A 18 10.82 -4.02 -2.96
N VAL A 19 10.76 -2.84 -2.33
CA VAL A 19 11.64 -2.48 -1.21
C VAL A 19 11.47 -3.46 -0.05
N MET A 20 10.23 -3.80 0.30
CA MET A 20 9.94 -4.83 1.30
C MET A 20 10.52 -6.21 0.95
N SER A 21 10.49 -6.58 -0.33
CA SER A 21 11.08 -7.84 -0.80
C SER A 21 12.60 -7.85 -0.66
N GLN A 22 13.25 -6.73 -0.99
CA GLN A 22 14.70 -6.56 -0.83
C GLN A 22 15.11 -6.61 0.65
N SER A 23 14.26 -6.14 1.55
CA SER A 23 14.46 -6.21 3.01
C SER A 23 13.97 -7.51 3.66
N LEU A 24 13.66 -8.55 2.88
CA LEU A 24 13.19 -9.86 3.35
C LEU A 24 11.94 -9.81 4.25
N MET A 25 11.14 -8.74 4.15
CA MET A 25 9.89 -8.61 4.89
C MET A 25 8.84 -9.55 4.29
N LYS A 26 7.97 -10.10 5.14
CA LYS A 26 6.88 -11.02 4.76
C LYS A 26 5.58 -10.29 4.46
N ASP A 27 5.46 -9.03 4.86
CA ASP A 27 4.28 -8.21 4.60
C ASP A 27 4.31 -7.61 3.20
N ARG A 28 3.15 -7.50 2.57
CA ARG A 28 2.93 -6.82 1.29
C ARG A 28 1.71 -5.94 1.38
N TYR A 29 1.69 -4.90 0.56
CA TYR A 29 0.55 -4.02 0.42
C TYR A 29 -0.26 -4.34 -0.82
N GLN A 30 -1.57 -4.18 -0.69
CA GLN A 30 -2.52 -4.19 -1.79
C GLN A 30 -3.52 -3.05 -1.64
N LEU A 31 -4.21 -2.73 -2.73
CA LEU A 31 -5.26 -1.72 -2.74
C LEU A 31 -6.61 -2.41 -2.94
N ARG A 32 -7.56 -2.10 -2.08
CA ARG A 32 -8.98 -2.39 -2.29
C ARG A 32 -9.69 -1.08 -2.63
N LYS A 33 -10.50 -1.08 -3.69
CA LYS A 33 -11.27 0.09 -4.11
C LYS A 33 -12.75 -0.24 -3.99
N ASP A 34 -13.44 0.50 -3.13
CA ASP A 34 -14.89 0.40 -2.92
C ASP A 34 -15.51 1.76 -3.26
N ASP A 35 -16.36 1.83 -4.29
CA ASP A 35 -17.03 3.03 -4.81
C ASP A 35 -16.14 4.30 -4.90
N ASN A 36 -16.05 5.06 -3.80
CA ASN A 36 -15.33 6.33 -3.69
C ASN A 36 -14.15 6.33 -2.70
N VAL A 37 -13.87 5.20 -2.05
CA VAL A 37 -12.77 5.07 -1.07
C VAL A 37 -11.75 4.04 -1.52
N ILE A 38 -10.50 4.30 -1.19
CA ILE A 38 -9.39 3.37 -1.42
C ILE A 38 -8.90 2.93 -0.05
N THR A 39 -8.78 1.63 0.13
CA THR A 39 -8.19 1.02 1.31
C THR A 39 -6.81 0.48 0.95
N LEU A 40 -5.78 0.94 1.66
CA LEU A 40 -4.47 0.30 1.68
C LEU A 40 -4.53 -0.83 2.70
N GLU A 41 -4.32 -2.05 2.24
CA GLU A 41 -4.33 -3.26 3.07
C GLU A 41 -2.92 -3.84 3.14
N LYS A 42 -2.54 -4.37 4.31
CA LYS A 42 -1.33 -5.15 4.52
C LYS A 42 -1.71 -6.63 4.62
N VAL A 43 -0.95 -7.46 3.91
CA VAL A 43 -1.14 -8.91 3.82
C VAL A 43 0.18 -9.58 4.14
N ASN A 44 0.16 -10.58 5.00
CA ASN A 44 1.32 -11.42 5.22
C ASN A 44 1.33 -12.53 4.16
N VAL A 45 2.38 -12.60 3.34
CA VAL A 45 2.46 -13.55 2.21
C VAL A 45 2.56 -15.02 2.65
N LEU A 46 2.87 -15.27 3.92
CA LEU A 46 2.90 -16.62 4.49
C LEU A 46 1.61 -16.98 5.22
N ASP A 47 0.72 -16.02 5.43
CA ASP A 47 -0.52 -16.24 6.15
C ASP A 47 -1.57 -16.89 5.24
N GLN A 48 -1.92 -18.12 5.55
CA GLN A 48 -2.90 -18.92 4.81
C GLN A 48 -4.35 -18.58 5.18
N SER A 49 -4.57 -17.80 6.24
CA SER A 49 -5.90 -17.38 6.68
C SER A 49 -6.52 -16.29 5.80
N ASN A 50 -5.76 -15.78 4.80
CA ASN A 50 -6.13 -14.62 3.98
C ASN A 50 -6.46 -13.37 4.81
N TYR A 51 -5.89 -13.25 6.02
CA TYR A 51 -6.06 -12.06 6.84
C TYR A 51 -5.46 -10.83 6.14
N LYS A 52 -6.22 -9.74 6.15
CA LYS A 52 -5.88 -8.47 5.53
C LYS A 52 -6.10 -7.38 6.57
N GLU A 53 -5.03 -6.70 6.94
CA GLU A 53 -5.09 -5.59 7.89
C GLU A 53 -5.30 -4.28 7.12
N ALA A 54 -6.37 -3.55 7.40
CA ALA A 54 -6.58 -2.22 6.83
C ALA A 54 -5.63 -1.22 7.50
N ILE A 55 -4.72 -0.63 6.71
CA ILE A 55 -3.73 0.35 7.17
C ILE A 55 -4.28 1.77 7.07
N LEU A 56 -4.97 2.08 5.99
CA LEU A 56 -5.54 3.39 5.73
C LEU A 56 -6.72 3.28 4.78
N VAL A 57 -7.82 3.96 5.10
CA VAL A 57 -8.94 4.21 4.19
C VAL A 57 -8.93 5.70 3.87
N GLY A 58 -8.88 6.06 2.60
CA GLY A 58 -8.80 7.47 2.20
C GLY A 58 -8.82 7.70 0.71
N THR A 59 -8.45 8.92 0.31
CA THR A 59 -8.33 9.32 -1.09
C THR A 59 -7.03 8.79 -1.71
N SER A 60 -6.91 8.88 -3.03
CA SER A 60 -5.69 8.46 -3.76
C SER A 60 -4.45 9.21 -3.28
N THR A 61 -4.58 10.49 -2.92
CA THR A 61 -3.49 11.30 -2.37
C THR A 61 -3.09 10.82 -0.97
N ASP A 62 -4.06 10.50 -0.10
CA ASP A 62 -3.78 9.99 1.25
C ASP A 62 -3.03 8.66 1.19
N ILE A 63 -3.52 7.73 0.36
CA ILE A 63 -2.86 6.44 0.15
C ILE A 63 -1.45 6.62 -0.40
N TYR A 64 -1.27 7.49 -1.40
CA TYR A 64 0.05 7.73 -1.98
C TYR A 64 1.04 8.23 -0.93
N ASN A 65 0.66 9.23 -0.13
CA ASN A 65 1.51 9.79 0.92
C ASN A 65 1.87 8.72 1.93
N LYS A 66 0.90 7.90 2.36
CA LYS A 66 1.16 6.82 3.31
C LYS A 66 2.16 5.79 2.77
N VAL A 67 2.04 5.44 1.49
CA VAL A 67 2.97 4.51 0.85
C VAL A 67 4.38 5.11 0.73
N GLN A 68 4.51 6.42 0.46
CA GLN A 68 5.82 7.09 0.47
C GLN A 68 6.46 7.05 1.86
N GLU A 69 5.71 7.33 2.93
CA GLU A 69 6.20 7.21 4.31
C GLU A 69 6.74 5.81 4.61
N ILE A 70 6.01 4.78 4.16
CA ILE A 70 6.42 3.40 4.37
C ILE A 70 7.72 3.09 3.63
N ILE A 71 7.84 3.48 2.36
CA ILE A 71 9.07 3.28 1.59
C ILE A 71 10.26 3.90 2.31
N ILE A 72 10.12 5.16 2.77
CA ILE A 72 11.17 5.88 3.49
C ILE A 72 11.53 5.17 4.80
N SER A 73 10.57 4.56 5.49
CA SER A 73 10.83 3.85 6.76
C SER A 73 11.60 2.53 6.61
N ILE A 74 11.64 1.95 5.40
CA ILE A 74 12.32 0.67 5.13
C ILE A 74 13.72 0.89 4.54
N GLN A 75 13.93 2.01 3.83
CA GLN A 75 15.21 2.43 3.29
C GLN A 75 16.15 2.94 4.39
#